data_AF-A0A6B0SG35-F1
#
_entry.id   AF-A0A6B0SG35-F1
#
_cell.length_a   1.000
_cell.length_b   1.000
_cell.length_c   1.000
_cell.angle_alpha   90.00
_cell.angle_beta   90.00
_cell.angle_gamma   90.00
#
_symmetry.space_group_name_H-M   'P 1'
#
loop_
_entity.id
_entity.type
_entity.pdbx_description
1 polymer ?
#
loop_
_entity_poly.entity_id
_entity_poly.type
_entity_poly.pdbx_seq_one_letter_code
_entity_poly.pdbx_strand_id
1 'polypeptide(L)' 'MSAETYRLVSELVRPGDHFDVPNGVQPVVEGVDRRGFVRVTYLKQVTAIPIENDPELEYVE' A
#
# COMPACT_ATOMS: atom_id res chain seq x y z
N MET A 1 7.20 -11.59 -19.95
CA MET A 1 7.64 -10.37 -19.24
C MET A 1 6.77 -10.25 -18.01
N SER A 2 7.33 -10.35 -16.80
CA SER A 2 6.58 -10.03 -15.58
C SER A 2 6.28 -8.54 -15.60
N ALA A 3 5.01 -8.15 -15.73
CA ALA A 3 4.64 -6.76 -15.58
C ALA A 3 4.90 -6.37 -14.12
N GLU A 4 5.99 -5.64 -13.86
CA GLU A 4 6.25 -5.11 -12.54
C GLU A 4 5.06 -4.25 -12.13
N THR A 5 4.32 -4.71 -11.13
CA THR A 5 3.13 -4.04 -10.66
C THR A 5 3.50 -3.28 -9.40
N TYR A 6 3.11 -2.02 -9.32
CA TYR A 6 3.31 -1.20 -8.14
C TYR A 6 1.98 -0.94 -7.45
N ARG A 7 1.98 -0.97 -6.13
CA ARG A 7 0.85 -0.59 -5.29
C ARG A 7 1.22 0.65 -4.48
N LEU A 8 0.34 1.65 -4.50
CA LEU A 8 0.43 2.77 -3.58
C LEU A 8 0.03 2.31 -2.18
N VAL A 9 0.94 2.45 -1.24
CA VAL A 9 0.72 2.17 0.18
C VAL A 9 0.64 3.51 0.90
N SER A 10 -0.40 3.70 1.71
CA SER A 10 -0.62 4.91 2.51
C SER A 10 -1.06 4.50 3.91
N GLU A 11 -0.20 4.70 4.90
CA GLU A 11 -0.39 4.21 6.27
C GLU A 11 -0.40 5.38 7.27
N LEU A 12 -1.24 5.26 8.30
CA LEU A 12 -1.26 6.18 9.44
C LEU A 12 -0.41 5.61 10.56
N VAL A 13 0.60 6.36 10.96
CA VAL A 13 1.65 5.84 11.83
C VAL A 13 2.06 6.84 12.90
N ARG A 14 2.69 6.38 13.98
CA ARG A 14 3.19 7.26 15.03
C ARG A 14 4.66 7.66 14.75
N PRO A 15 5.08 8.86 15.18
CA PRO A 15 6.50 9.20 15.15
C PRO A 15 7.35 8.20 15.95
N GLY A 16 8.38 7.66 15.33
CA GLY A 16 9.28 6.65 15.93
C GLY A 16 8.94 5.20 15.60
N ASP A 17 7.77 4.94 15.02
CA ASP A 17 7.46 3.64 14.44
C ASP A 17 8.37 3.36 13.22
N HIS A 18 8.68 2.09 12.97
CA HIS A 18 9.56 1.65 11.88
C HIS A 18 8.76 0.93 10.79
N PHE A 19 9.13 1.14 9.53
CA PHE A 19 8.46 0.55 8.36
C PHE A 19 9.48 0.01 7.37
N ASP A 20 9.11 -1.09 6.71
CA ASP A 20 9.89 -1.66 5.62
C ASP A 20 9.56 -0.93 4.31
N VAL A 21 10.16 0.24 4.13
CA VAL A 21 10.10 0.97 2.86
C VAL A 21 11.07 0.31 1.87
N PRO A 22 10.64 -0.06 0.65
CA PRO A 22 11.52 -0.67 -0.33
C PRO A 22 12.73 0.20 -0.66
N ASN A 23 13.88 -0.43 -0.88
CA ASN A 23 15.12 0.25 -1.24
C ASN A 23 14.93 1.10 -2.52
N GLY A 24 15.44 2.33 -2.49
CA GLY A 24 15.35 3.26 -3.62
C GLY A 24 14.00 3.99 -3.76
N VAL A 25 13.02 3.69 -2.89
CA VAL A 25 11.75 4.44 -2.84
C VAL A 25 11.86 5.55 -1.81
N GLN A 26 11.49 6.77 -2.20
CA GLN A 26 11.40 7.90 -1.29
C GLN A 26 9.96 8.03 -0.78
N PRO A 27 9.70 7.78 0.52
CA PRO A 27 8.37 7.95 1.08
C PRO A 27 8.02 9.43 1.22
N VAL A 28 6.75 9.76 1.03
CA VAL A 28 6.18 11.07 1.33
C VAL A 28 5.58 11.00 2.72
N VAL A 29 5.95 11.95 3.59
CA VAL A 29 5.45 12.05 4.97
C VAL A 29 4.65 13.33 5.12
N GLU A 30 3.40 13.21 5.53
CA GLU A 30 2.45 14.31 5.66
C GLU A 30 1.85 14.38 7.07
N GLY A 31 1.62 15.60 7.55
CA GLY A 31 0.82 15.82 8.75
C GLY A 31 -0.64 15.45 8.51
N VAL A 32 -1.33 15.01 9.56
CA VAL A 32 -2.77 14.73 9.53
C VAL A 32 -3.45 15.35 10.74
N ASP A 33 -4.75 15.64 10.64
CA ASP A 33 -5.55 16.22 11.74
C ASP A 33 -5.73 15.27 12.94
N ARG A 34 -5.20 14.05 12.86
CA ARG A 34 -5.18 13.10 13.97
C ARG A 34 -3.92 13.30 14.81
N ARG A 35 -4.11 13.84 16.01
CA ARG A 35 -3.03 14.08 16.98
C ARG A 35 -2.19 12.83 17.22
N GLY A 36 -0.87 12.99 17.11
CA GLY A 36 0.11 11.92 17.38
C GLY A 36 0.34 10.96 16.21
N PHE A 37 -0.25 11.25 15.03
CA PHE A 37 -0.05 10.46 13.83
C PHE A 37 0.51 11.32 12.69
N VAL A 38 1.22 10.66 11.78
CA VAL A 38 1.58 11.16 10.45
C VAL A 38 1.09 10.16 9.41
N ARG A 39 0.89 10.61 8.18
CA ARG A 39 0.66 9.73 7.03
C ARG A 39 1.96 9.50 6.30
N VAL A 40 2.29 8.24 6.04
CA VAL A 40 3.45 7.85 5.25
C VAL A 40 2.95 7.14 4.00
N THR A 41 3.34 7.66 2.84
CA THR A 41 2.88 7.18 1.53
C THR A 41 4.07 6.80 0.66
N TYR A 42 4.07 5.61 0.07
CA TYR A 42 5.15 5.12 -0.79
C TYR A 42 4.65 4.09 -1.82
N LEU A 43 5.42 3.90 -2.89
CA LEU A 43 5.16 2.85 -3.87
C LEU A 43 5.84 1.55 -3.45
N LYS A 44 5.07 0.48 -3.35
CA LYS A 44 5.57 -0.87 -3.06
C LYS A 44 5.45 -1.73 -4.31
N GLN A 45 6.56 -2.34 -4.73
CA GLN A 45 6.53 -3.35 -5.78
C GLN A 45 5.78 -4.58 -5.28
N VAL A 46 4.85 -5.09 -6.08
CA VAL A 46 4.03 -6.26 -5.76
C VAL A 46 4.05 -7.25 -6.91
N THR A 47 3.93 -8.53 -6.57
CA THR A 47 3.68 -9.59 -7.54
C THR A 47 2.17 -9.77 -7.64
N ALA A 48 1.61 -9.52 -8.82
CA ALA A 48 0.22 -9.86 -9.10
C ALA A 48 0.08 -11.39 -9.09
N ILE A 49 -0.78 -11.92 -8.23
CA ILE A 49 -1.14 -13.34 -8.22
C ILE A 49 -2.43 -13.46 -9.02
N PRO A 50 -2.45 -14.16 -10.17
CA PRO A 50 -3.68 -14.42 -10.89
C PRO A 50 -4.62 -15.26 -10.03
N ILE A 51 -5.88 -14.85 -9.93
CA ILE A 51 -6.92 -15.66 -9.27
C ILE A 51 -7.46 -16.61 -10.35
N GLU A 52 -7.11 -17.89 -10.25
CA GLU A 52 -7.47 -18.89 -11.27
C GLU A 52 -8.95 -19.34 -11.19
N ASN A 53 -9.67 -18.98 -10.12
CA ASN A 53 -11.10 -19.30 -9.94
C ASN A 53 -11.78 -18.18 -9.15
N ASP A 54 -12.13 -17.09 -9.82
CA ASP A 54 -13.13 -16.17 -9.28
C ASP A 54 -14.50 -16.81 -9.58
N PRO A 55 -15.22 -17.39 -8.59
CA PRO A 55 -16.59 -17.81 -8.85
C PRO A 55 -17.35 -16.56 -9.27
N GLU A 56 -18.03 -16.57 -10.42
CA GLU A 56 -18.94 -15.49 -10.80
C GLU A 56 -19.92 -15.25 -9.64
N LEU A 57 -19.67 -14.20 -8.87
CA LEU A 57 -20.54 -13.78 -7.79
C LEU A 57 -21.73 -13.09 -8.45
N GLU A 58 -22.84 -13.80 -8.58
CA GLU A 58 -24.12 -13.17 -8.89
C GLU A 58 -24.48 -12.24 -7.72
N TYR A 59 -24.64 -10.95 -8.00
CA TYR A 59 -25.21 -10.02 -7.04
C TYR A 59 -26.67 -10.40 -6.82
N VAL A 60 -27.02 -10.74 -5.58
CA VAL A 60 -28.43 -10.97 -5.21
C VAL A 60 -29.09 -9.61 -5.00
N GLU A 61 -30.12 -9.31 -5.79
CA GLU A 61 -30.97 -8.11 -5.70
C GLU A 61 -31.80 -8.07 -4.40
#